data_AF-A0A836FS61-F1
#
_entry.id   AF-A0A836FS61-F1
#
_cell.length_a   1.000
_cell.length_b   1.000
_cell.length_c   1.000
_cell.angle_alpha   90.00
_cell.angle_beta   90.00
_cell.angle_gamma   90.00
#
_symmetry.space_group_name_H-M   'P 1'
#
loop_
_entity.id
_entity.type
_entity.pdbx_description
1 polymer ?
#
loop_
_entity_poly.entity_id
_entity_poly.type
_entity_poly.pdbx_seq_one_letter_code
_entity_poly.pdbx_strand_id
1 'polypeptide(L)'
;MYKMISRTFVREGMNMKLLKRSSIQRGLVKVDKETEKSKKVANLKWYWFGRYINYIKNYEHTLERKFPRTMHMYRVFSVGTRDVYTNLKSFVTAIKKQGSNGADSLTREQLQLMYTMPRDLRKLLPLFLLSAAPFTNYIIFPLALYFPHYLLTSHYWTLQQKLEFMLSDHKARLKHNRPLFRCMQAELKSIKDETLRIKWRDIIACLGSGTHPTTKNIITCSKLFSGSPYSLNNLKRKHLKELLAIHGMSLWRPFKRKRLMERGMLILRMDRAIIREGGIKEMSNEAMRWALSFRGVNPANMSIESMRSWLEQWLIVSASVDQNNLSLLLHSPILLAYNHSTNWTLIYS
;
A
#
# COMPACT_ATOMS: atom_id res chain seq x y z
N MET A 1 40.57 77.03 34.55
CA MET A 1 41.79 77.53 35.22
C MET A 1 42.25 76.41 36.17
N TYR A 2 43.54 76.05 36.20
CA TYR A 2 44.15 74.93 36.97
C TYR A 2 43.71 73.50 36.54
N LYS A 3 44.62 72.66 35.99
CA LYS A 3 45.60 71.73 36.64
C LYS A 3 44.92 70.49 37.28
N MET A 4 45.41 69.25 37.23
CA MET A 4 46.48 68.52 36.51
C MET A 4 46.47 67.07 37.09
N ILE A 5 46.77 66.02 36.30
CA ILE A 5 47.62 64.83 36.65
C ILE A 5 47.30 64.04 37.96
N SER A 6 46.92 62.74 37.94
CA SER A 6 47.79 61.52 38.16
C SER A 6 46.91 60.37 38.70
N ARG A 7 47.14 59.03 38.55
CA ARG A 7 48.03 58.19 37.71
C ARG A 7 47.49 56.74 37.60
N THR A 8 48.13 55.96 36.71
CA THR A 8 48.19 54.49 36.52
C THR A 8 47.97 53.52 37.71
N PHE A 9 47.33 52.36 37.45
CA PHE A 9 47.96 51.02 37.57
C PHE A 9 47.18 49.89 36.83
N VAL A 10 47.77 49.44 35.71
CA VAL A 10 47.98 48.06 35.20
C VAL A 10 47.16 46.88 35.76
N ARG A 11 46.49 46.11 34.85
CA ARG A 11 46.67 44.65 34.71
C ARG A 11 46.27 44.11 33.33
N GLU A 12 46.89 43.02 32.90
CA GLU A 12 46.91 42.53 31.51
C GLU A 12 45.71 41.68 31.08
N GLY A 13 45.37 41.82 29.79
CA GLY A 13 44.99 40.80 28.80
C GLY A 13 44.23 39.53 29.18
N MET A 14 43.06 39.31 28.53
CA MET A 14 42.59 37.95 28.21
C MET A 14 41.76 37.86 26.91
N ASN A 15 42.37 37.24 25.90
CA ASN A 15 41.80 36.44 24.80
C ASN A 15 40.40 36.74 24.23
N MET A 16 40.40 37.36 23.04
CA MET A 16 39.31 37.33 22.06
C MET A 16 39.19 35.95 21.38
N LYS A 17 38.43 34.99 21.95
CA LYS A 17 38.12 33.70 21.26
C LYS A 17 36.95 32.87 21.85
N LEU A 18 35.72 33.40 21.95
CA LEU A 18 34.57 32.57 22.38
C LEU A 18 33.19 32.90 21.77
N LEU A 19 33.06 33.00 20.44
CA LEU A 19 31.77 33.32 19.80
C LEU A 19 31.45 32.49 18.54
N LYS A 20 31.61 31.15 18.60
CA LYS A 20 31.10 30.24 17.54
C LYS A 20 30.78 28.79 17.93
N ARG A 21 30.42 28.47 19.19
CA ARG A 21 30.20 27.07 19.63
C ARG A 21 28.75 26.65 19.97
N SER A 22 27.82 27.60 20.14
CA SER A 22 26.49 27.32 20.76
C SER A 22 25.35 26.91 19.81
N SER A 23 25.50 27.05 18.49
CA SER A 23 24.46 26.66 17.50
C SER A 23 24.61 25.21 17.04
N ILE A 24 25.84 24.80 16.71
CA ILE A 24 26.15 23.44 16.20
C ILE A 24 25.83 22.37 17.24
N GLN A 25 26.18 22.59 18.52
CA GLN A 25 25.84 21.66 19.61
C GLN A 25 24.33 21.52 19.82
N ARG A 26 23.54 22.60 19.67
CA ARG A 26 22.07 22.52 19.74
C ARG A 26 21.47 21.77 18.56
N GLY A 27 22.08 21.84 17.37
CA GLY A 27 21.73 21.01 16.22
C GLY A 27 21.98 19.52 16.48
N LEU A 28 23.20 19.17 16.89
CA LEU A 28 23.60 17.78 17.18
C LEU A 28 22.72 17.15 18.27
N VAL A 29 22.53 17.82 19.41
CA VAL A 29 21.66 17.32 20.50
C VAL A 29 20.21 17.12 20.06
N LYS A 30 19.72 17.89 19.09
CA LYS A 30 18.36 17.74 18.55
C LYS A 30 18.26 16.55 17.60
N VAL A 31 19.27 16.37 16.73
CA VAL A 31 19.41 15.18 15.86
C VAL A 31 19.55 13.91 16.69
N ASP A 32 20.42 13.89 17.71
CA ASP A 32 20.59 12.73 18.59
C ASP A 32 19.29 12.36 19.32
N LYS A 33 18.55 13.36 19.84
CA LYS A 33 17.24 13.13 20.47
C LYS A 33 16.18 12.62 19.48
N GLU A 34 16.20 13.04 18.23
CA GLU A 34 15.32 12.48 17.19
C GLU A 34 15.72 11.05 16.79
N THR A 35 17.03 10.79 16.69
CA THR A 35 17.58 9.45 16.40
C THR A 35 17.29 8.47 17.54
N GLU A 36 17.42 8.91 18.79
CA GLU A 36 17.12 8.14 20.00
C GLU A 36 15.60 7.89 20.13
N LYS A 37 14.75 8.89 19.90
CA LYS A 37 13.28 8.70 19.83
C LYS A 37 12.90 7.71 18.73
N SER A 38 13.52 7.80 17.55
CA SER A 38 13.30 6.87 16.44
C SER A 38 13.68 5.43 16.84
N LYS A 39 14.86 5.23 17.45
CA LYS A 39 15.32 3.95 18.01
C LYS A 39 14.36 3.41 19.08
N LYS A 40 13.93 4.24 20.03
CA LYS A 40 12.97 3.86 21.09
C LYS A 40 11.60 3.44 20.51
N VAL A 41 11.07 4.18 19.53
CA VAL A 41 9.81 3.82 18.84
C VAL A 41 9.96 2.55 17.99
N ALA A 42 11.11 2.33 17.36
CA ALA A 42 11.40 1.10 16.64
C ALA A 42 11.47 -0.12 17.60
N ASN A 43 12.20 0.01 18.71
CA ASN A 43 12.33 -1.05 19.72
C ASN A 43 10.97 -1.37 20.37
N LEU A 44 10.16 -0.36 20.67
CA LEU A 44 8.80 -0.56 21.21
C LEU A 44 7.93 -1.34 20.21
N LYS A 45 7.95 -0.97 18.92
CA LYS A 45 7.25 -1.74 17.87
C LYS A 45 7.72 -3.19 17.82
N TRP A 46 9.03 -3.43 17.82
CA TRP A 46 9.59 -4.79 17.82
C TRP A 46 9.19 -5.60 19.06
N TYR A 47 9.13 -4.99 20.24
CA TYR A 47 8.65 -5.63 21.47
C TYR A 47 7.18 -6.07 21.34
N TRP A 48 6.30 -5.18 20.85
CA TRP A 48 4.89 -5.52 20.60
C TRP A 48 4.74 -6.60 19.51
N PHE A 49 5.54 -6.58 18.45
CA PHE A 49 5.58 -7.66 17.46
C PHE A 49 6.01 -9.00 18.08
N GLY A 50 7.02 -9.02 18.95
CA GLY A 50 7.45 -10.23 19.65
C GLY A 50 6.37 -10.80 20.57
N ARG A 51 5.73 -9.95 21.39
CA ARG A 51 4.55 -10.31 22.20
C ARG A 51 3.44 -10.91 21.34
N TYR A 52 3.15 -10.29 20.21
CA TYR A 52 2.08 -10.70 19.29
C TYR A 52 2.38 -12.04 18.58
N ILE A 53 3.62 -12.25 18.12
CA ILE A 53 4.09 -13.54 17.57
C ILE A 53 3.93 -14.65 18.60
N ASN A 54 4.37 -14.41 19.85
CA ASN A 54 4.25 -15.39 20.93
C ASN A 54 2.79 -15.67 21.30
N TYR A 55 1.93 -14.66 21.29
CA TYR A 55 0.50 -14.84 21.51
C TYR A 55 -0.12 -15.76 20.45
N ILE A 56 0.10 -15.47 19.16
CA ILE A 56 -0.44 -16.29 18.06
C ILE A 56 0.10 -17.71 18.11
N LYS A 57 1.41 -17.88 18.38
CA LYS A 57 2.02 -19.21 18.53
C LYS A 57 1.34 -20.04 19.62
N ASN A 58 0.94 -19.42 20.72
CA ASN A 58 0.32 -20.09 21.87
C ASN A 58 -1.22 -20.13 21.81
N TYR A 59 -1.82 -19.59 20.74
CA TYR A 59 -3.27 -19.49 20.60
C TYR A 59 -3.94 -20.84 20.34
N GLU A 60 -3.24 -21.81 19.74
CA GLU A 60 -3.76 -23.16 19.52
C GLU A 60 -4.16 -23.84 20.84
N HIS A 61 -3.32 -23.80 21.89
CA HIS A 61 -3.69 -24.28 23.23
C HIS A 61 -4.87 -23.54 23.85
N THR A 62 -5.04 -22.26 23.52
CA THR A 62 -6.20 -21.47 23.97
C THR A 62 -7.48 -21.89 23.27
N LEU A 63 -7.41 -22.33 22.01
CA LEU A 63 -8.52 -22.95 21.29
C LEU A 63 -8.82 -24.35 21.85
N GLU A 64 -7.82 -25.21 22.04
CA GLU A 64 -7.99 -26.57 22.58
C GLU A 64 -8.70 -26.59 23.94
N ARG A 65 -8.35 -25.66 24.83
CA ARG A 65 -8.98 -25.54 26.16
C ARG A 65 -10.41 -25.00 26.13
N LYS A 66 -10.81 -24.30 25.06
CA LYS A 66 -12.13 -23.64 24.92
C LYS A 66 -13.08 -24.42 24.01
N PHE A 67 -12.55 -25.18 23.05
CA PHE A 67 -13.31 -25.91 22.03
C PHE A 67 -12.64 -27.27 21.76
N PRO A 68 -13.37 -28.39 21.85
CA PRO A 68 -12.84 -29.72 21.50
C PRO A 68 -12.32 -29.77 20.06
N ARG A 69 -11.25 -30.53 19.82
CA ARG A 69 -10.60 -30.69 18.50
C ARG A 69 -11.53 -31.22 17.39
N THR A 70 -12.65 -31.84 17.76
CA THR A 70 -13.69 -32.36 16.86
C THR A 70 -14.59 -31.27 16.28
N MET A 71 -14.65 -30.08 16.90
CA MET A 71 -15.54 -29.00 16.49
C MET A 71 -15.09 -28.34 15.18
N HIS A 72 -16.02 -28.05 14.26
CA HIS A 72 -15.71 -27.38 12.99
C HIS A 72 -14.97 -26.05 13.20
N MET A 73 -15.40 -25.27 14.20
CA MET A 73 -14.78 -24.02 14.60
C MET A 73 -13.29 -24.19 15.00
N TYR A 74 -12.95 -25.26 15.73
CA TYR A 74 -11.56 -25.53 16.10
C TYR A 74 -10.69 -25.69 14.85
N ARG A 75 -11.15 -26.47 13.86
CA ARG A 75 -10.38 -26.72 12.62
C ARG A 75 -10.14 -25.44 11.83
N VAL A 76 -11.18 -24.62 11.61
CA VAL A 76 -11.08 -23.35 10.87
C VAL A 76 -10.12 -22.38 11.57
N PHE A 77 -10.22 -22.24 12.90
CA PHE A 77 -9.34 -21.33 13.64
C PHE A 77 -7.92 -21.86 13.83
N SER A 78 -7.69 -23.17 14.01
CA SER A 78 -6.34 -23.75 14.08
C SER A 78 -5.57 -23.54 12.76
N VAL A 79 -6.17 -23.90 11.62
CA VAL A 79 -5.57 -23.68 10.29
C VAL A 79 -5.29 -22.20 10.05
N GLY A 80 -6.29 -21.32 10.24
CA GLY A 80 -6.12 -19.89 10.06
C GLY A 80 -5.05 -19.26 10.98
N THR A 81 -4.90 -19.76 12.20
CA THR A 81 -3.86 -19.33 13.15
C THR A 81 -2.46 -19.70 12.65
N ARG A 82 -2.28 -20.94 12.16
CA ARG A 82 -1.00 -21.43 11.61
C ARG A 82 -0.58 -20.65 10.35
N ASP A 83 -1.54 -20.33 9.48
CA ASP A 83 -1.31 -19.48 8.30
C ASP A 83 -0.89 -18.05 8.70
N VAL A 84 -1.62 -17.42 9.63
CA VAL A 84 -1.28 -16.07 10.14
C VAL A 84 0.11 -16.08 10.78
N TYR A 85 0.45 -17.07 11.59
CA TYR A 85 1.78 -17.20 12.20
C TYR A 85 2.89 -17.27 11.13
N THR A 86 2.69 -18.11 10.12
CA THR A 86 3.66 -18.33 9.03
C THR A 86 3.85 -17.04 8.22
N ASN A 87 2.76 -16.38 7.84
CA ASN A 87 2.81 -15.11 7.12
C ASN A 87 3.40 -13.97 7.95
N LEU A 88 3.14 -13.92 9.26
CA LEU A 88 3.73 -12.95 10.16
C LEU A 88 5.25 -13.14 10.32
N LYS A 89 5.71 -14.40 10.41
CA LYS A 89 7.15 -14.72 10.41
C LYS A 89 7.81 -14.27 9.09
N SER A 90 7.21 -14.58 7.94
CA SER A 90 7.70 -14.17 6.62
C SER A 90 7.68 -12.64 6.44
N PHE A 91 6.65 -11.95 6.95
CA PHE A 91 6.56 -10.49 6.99
C PHE A 91 7.67 -9.86 7.84
N VAL A 92 7.98 -10.41 9.02
CA VAL A 92 9.10 -9.96 9.85
C VAL A 92 10.45 -10.15 9.14
N THR A 93 10.65 -11.28 8.47
CA THR A 93 11.86 -11.52 7.65
C THR A 93 11.96 -10.51 6.50
N ALA A 94 10.84 -10.20 5.84
CA ALA A 94 10.78 -9.19 4.79
C ALA A 94 11.10 -7.77 5.30
N ILE A 95 10.63 -7.37 6.50
CA ILE A 95 11.03 -6.09 7.12
C ILE A 95 12.54 -6.04 7.34
N LYS A 96 13.13 -7.11 7.90
CA LYS A 96 14.58 -7.18 8.15
C LYS A 96 15.36 -7.06 6.83
N LYS A 97 14.99 -7.84 5.81
CA LYS A 97 15.60 -7.81 4.47
C LYS A 97 15.45 -6.45 3.79
N GLN A 98 14.31 -5.78 3.94
CA GLN A 98 14.12 -4.42 3.44
C GLN A 98 15.06 -3.41 4.11
N GLY A 99 15.28 -3.57 5.43
CA GLY A 99 16.16 -2.70 6.20
C GLY A 99 17.65 -2.86 5.86
N SER A 100 18.09 -4.08 5.50
CA SER A 100 19.49 -4.36 5.15
C SER A 100 19.81 -4.22 3.66
N ASN A 101 18.92 -4.72 2.78
CA ASN A 101 19.19 -4.87 1.33
C ASN A 101 18.29 -3.96 0.47
N GLY A 102 17.52 -3.06 1.09
CA GLY A 102 16.57 -2.18 0.41
C GLY A 102 15.29 -2.89 -0.07
N ALA A 103 14.27 -2.09 -0.36
CA ALA A 103 12.93 -2.57 -0.70
C ALA A 103 12.84 -3.30 -2.05
N ASP A 104 13.78 -3.06 -2.95
CA ASP A 104 13.76 -3.63 -4.31
C ASP A 104 14.29 -5.08 -4.32
N SER A 105 15.00 -5.51 -3.26
CA SER A 105 15.48 -6.88 -3.06
C SER A 105 14.39 -7.88 -2.63
N LEU A 106 13.20 -7.39 -2.27
CA LEU A 106 12.09 -8.22 -1.79
C LEU A 106 11.45 -9.02 -2.92
N THR A 107 11.01 -10.26 -2.63
CA THR A 107 10.23 -11.05 -3.58
C THR A 107 8.80 -10.50 -3.74
N ARG A 108 8.11 -10.89 -4.82
CA ARG A 108 6.69 -10.58 -5.05
C ARG A 108 5.83 -10.90 -3.82
N GLU A 109 6.06 -12.06 -3.22
CA GLU A 109 5.31 -12.53 -2.04
C GLU A 109 5.65 -11.73 -0.78
N GLN A 110 6.92 -11.39 -0.59
CA GLN A 110 7.33 -10.50 0.51
C GLN A 110 6.69 -9.11 0.37
N LEU A 111 6.59 -8.57 -0.85
CA LEU A 111 5.90 -7.31 -1.14
C LEU A 111 4.37 -7.41 -0.96
N GLN A 112 3.77 -8.55 -1.31
CA GLN A 112 2.36 -8.84 -1.02
C GLN A 112 2.10 -8.87 0.50
N LEU A 113 2.97 -9.53 1.27
CA LEU A 113 2.90 -9.57 2.74
C LEU A 113 3.09 -8.18 3.38
N MET A 114 4.00 -7.35 2.84
CA MET A 114 4.16 -5.94 3.25
C MET A 114 2.84 -5.14 3.15
N TYR A 115 1.96 -5.51 2.22
CA TYR A 115 0.67 -4.86 2.01
C TYR A 115 -0.47 -5.45 2.85
N THR A 116 -0.55 -6.78 2.94
CA THR A 116 -1.66 -7.49 3.61
C THR A 116 -1.53 -7.45 5.13
N MET A 117 -0.39 -7.88 5.68
CA MET A 117 -0.23 -8.05 7.14
C MET A 117 -0.57 -6.79 7.95
N PRO A 118 -0.16 -5.55 7.61
CA PRO A 118 -0.55 -4.35 8.38
C PRO A 118 -2.06 -4.04 8.37
N ARG A 119 -2.84 -4.69 7.51
CA ARG A 119 -4.31 -4.66 7.52
C ARG A 119 -4.85 -5.79 8.40
N ASP A 120 -4.34 -6.99 8.19
CA ASP A 120 -4.76 -8.20 8.91
C ASP A 120 -4.49 -8.10 10.42
N LEU A 121 -3.31 -7.62 10.80
CA LEU A 121 -2.94 -7.33 12.19
C LEU A 121 -3.91 -6.34 12.88
N ARG A 122 -4.45 -5.37 12.12
CA ARG A 122 -5.43 -4.41 12.66
C ARG A 122 -6.84 -4.98 12.75
N LYS A 123 -7.22 -5.93 11.88
CA LYS A 123 -8.48 -6.67 12.00
C LYS A 123 -8.47 -7.63 13.19
N LEU A 124 -7.34 -8.27 13.47
CA LEU A 124 -7.22 -9.22 14.58
C LEU A 124 -7.00 -8.55 15.95
N LEU A 125 -6.56 -7.28 16.00
CA LEU A 125 -6.29 -6.58 17.26
C LEU A 125 -7.48 -6.60 18.26
N PRO A 126 -8.75 -6.35 17.87
CA PRO A 126 -9.89 -6.46 18.78
C PRO A 126 -10.11 -7.90 19.28
N LEU A 127 -9.96 -8.90 18.42
CA LEU A 127 -10.07 -10.32 18.79
C LEU A 127 -9.01 -10.67 19.86
N PHE A 128 -7.77 -10.20 19.70
CA PHE A 128 -6.69 -10.45 20.66
C PHE A 128 -6.84 -9.69 21.98
N LEU A 129 -7.24 -8.43 21.95
CA LEU A 129 -7.50 -7.65 23.17
C LEU A 129 -8.65 -8.25 23.98
N LEU A 130 -9.75 -8.63 23.31
CA LEU A 130 -10.91 -9.20 23.99
C LEU A 130 -10.64 -10.63 24.49
N SER A 131 -10.01 -11.50 23.70
CA SER A 131 -9.77 -12.91 24.10
C SER A 131 -8.79 -13.08 25.28
N ALA A 132 -8.00 -12.04 25.58
CA ALA A 132 -7.15 -11.99 26.78
C ALA A 132 -7.94 -11.74 28.08
N ALA A 133 -9.13 -11.14 28.01
CA ALA A 133 -10.01 -10.96 29.15
C ALA A 133 -10.80 -12.26 29.47
N PRO A 134 -11.19 -12.48 30.74
CA PRO A 134 -12.15 -13.53 31.08
C PRO A 134 -13.55 -13.18 30.56
N PHE A 135 -14.40 -14.20 30.37
CA PHE A 135 -15.82 -14.13 29.93
C PHE A 135 -16.12 -13.57 28.52
N THR A 136 -15.38 -12.58 28.03
CA THR A 136 -15.50 -11.99 26.68
C THR A 136 -15.48 -13.01 25.53
N ASN A 137 -14.79 -14.13 25.73
CA ASN A 137 -14.59 -15.19 24.76
C ASN A 137 -15.92 -15.75 24.22
N TYR A 138 -16.93 -15.93 25.08
CA TYR A 138 -18.24 -16.45 24.69
C TYR A 138 -19.02 -15.51 23.76
N ILE A 139 -18.66 -14.22 23.71
CA ILE A 139 -19.30 -13.21 22.87
C ILE A 139 -18.49 -12.98 21.60
N ILE A 140 -17.17 -12.77 21.71
CA ILE A 140 -16.33 -12.37 20.57
C ILE A 140 -16.19 -13.47 19.51
N PHE A 141 -16.22 -14.74 19.90
CA PHE A 141 -16.07 -15.86 18.98
C PHE A 141 -17.31 -16.07 18.08
N PRO A 142 -18.55 -16.15 18.60
CA PRO A 142 -19.76 -16.10 17.77
C PRO A 142 -19.85 -14.82 16.93
N LEU A 143 -19.52 -13.66 17.50
CA LEU A 143 -19.55 -12.38 16.78
C LEU A 143 -18.57 -12.37 15.59
N ALA A 144 -17.37 -12.93 15.75
CA ALA A 144 -16.38 -13.02 14.68
C ALA A 144 -16.80 -13.99 13.56
N LEU A 145 -17.53 -15.06 13.87
CA LEU A 145 -18.14 -15.95 12.89
C LEU A 145 -19.34 -15.31 12.16
N TYR A 146 -20.11 -14.46 12.85
CA TYR A 146 -21.26 -13.76 12.27
C TYR A 146 -20.85 -12.56 11.40
N PHE A 147 -19.77 -11.86 11.76
CA PHE A 147 -19.20 -10.74 11.00
C PHE A 147 -17.77 -11.02 10.48
N PRO A 148 -17.56 -12.10 9.70
CA PRO A 148 -16.23 -12.57 9.33
C PRO A 148 -15.49 -11.57 8.44
N HIS A 149 -16.20 -10.81 7.59
CA HIS A 149 -15.56 -9.81 6.73
C HIS A 149 -14.88 -8.68 7.55
N TYR A 150 -15.44 -8.31 8.70
CA TYR A 150 -14.96 -7.19 9.52
C TYR A 150 -13.98 -7.62 10.61
N LEU A 151 -14.27 -8.74 11.28
CA LEU A 151 -13.54 -9.19 12.48
C LEU A 151 -12.47 -10.26 12.19
N LEU A 152 -12.57 -10.97 11.07
CA LEU A 152 -11.61 -11.98 10.66
C LEU A 152 -10.77 -11.53 9.46
N THR A 153 -9.62 -12.20 9.31
CA THR A 153 -8.72 -12.04 8.16
C THR A 153 -8.98 -13.16 7.15
N SER A 154 -8.45 -13.02 5.93
CA SER A 154 -8.66 -14.00 4.87
C SER A 154 -8.18 -15.42 5.20
N HIS A 155 -7.35 -15.59 6.22
CA HIS A 155 -6.90 -16.89 6.73
C HIS A 155 -8.00 -17.72 7.40
N TYR A 156 -9.08 -17.09 7.88
CA TYR A 156 -10.19 -17.77 8.57
C TYR A 156 -11.45 -17.88 7.70
N TRP A 157 -11.41 -17.39 6.46
CA TRP A 157 -12.55 -17.37 5.56
C TRP A 157 -12.62 -18.65 4.71
N THR A 158 -13.84 -19.15 4.51
CA THR A 158 -14.11 -20.23 3.54
C THR A 158 -13.79 -19.76 2.11
N LEU A 159 -13.64 -20.70 1.17
CA LEU A 159 -13.40 -20.34 -0.24
C LEU A 159 -14.52 -19.46 -0.82
N GLN A 160 -15.78 -19.75 -0.44
CA GLN A 160 -16.94 -18.96 -0.82
C GLN A 160 -16.88 -17.54 -0.24
N GLN A 161 -16.60 -17.38 1.05
CA GLN A 161 -16.43 -16.07 1.69
C GLN A 161 -15.27 -15.27 1.08
N LYS A 162 -14.14 -15.92 0.75
CA LYS A 162 -13.01 -15.29 0.05
C LYS A 162 -13.43 -14.72 -1.30
N LEU A 163 -14.23 -15.47 -2.07
CA LEU A 163 -14.75 -15.03 -3.36
C LEU A 163 -15.74 -13.87 -3.18
N GLU A 164 -16.73 -14.02 -2.30
CA GLU A 164 -17.79 -13.03 -2.05
C GLU A 164 -17.22 -11.68 -1.57
N PHE A 165 -16.34 -11.69 -0.56
CA PHE A 165 -15.75 -10.45 -0.03
C PHE A 165 -14.81 -9.79 -1.03
N MET A 166 -14.06 -10.58 -1.82
CA MET A 166 -13.24 -10.06 -2.92
C MET A 166 -14.11 -9.38 -3.99
N LEU A 167 -15.22 -10.00 -4.40
CA LEU A 167 -16.16 -9.41 -5.36
C LEU A 167 -16.84 -8.15 -4.79
N SER A 168 -17.23 -8.15 -3.52
CA SER A 168 -17.83 -7.00 -2.83
C SER A 168 -16.85 -5.80 -2.76
N ASP A 169 -15.63 -6.03 -2.27
CA ASP A 169 -14.58 -5.01 -2.22
C ASP A 169 -14.22 -4.48 -3.61
N HIS A 170 -14.19 -5.34 -4.62
CA HIS A 170 -13.90 -4.96 -6.00
C HIS A 170 -15.07 -4.17 -6.62
N LYS A 171 -16.33 -4.59 -6.43
CA LYS A 171 -17.53 -3.84 -6.85
C LYS A 171 -17.58 -2.45 -6.21
N ALA A 172 -17.19 -2.33 -4.95
CA ALA A 172 -17.07 -1.03 -4.27
C ALA A 172 -16.00 -0.12 -4.92
N ARG A 173 -14.82 -0.66 -5.28
CA ARG A 173 -13.77 0.08 -6.00
C ARG A 173 -14.22 0.52 -7.40
N LEU A 174 -14.87 -0.38 -8.16
CA LEU A 174 -15.29 -0.13 -9.53
C LEU A 174 -16.29 1.03 -9.68
N LYS A 175 -17.12 1.30 -8.65
CA LYS A 175 -18.02 2.48 -8.63
C LYS A 175 -17.28 3.82 -8.82
N HIS A 176 -15.99 3.89 -8.47
CA HIS A 176 -15.16 5.09 -8.61
C HIS A 176 -14.49 5.22 -9.99
N ASN A 177 -14.56 4.20 -10.85
CA ASN A 177 -13.95 4.22 -12.16
C ASN A 177 -14.54 5.32 -13.07
N ARG A 178 -15.87 5.39 -13.17
CA ARG A 178 -16.56 6.42 -14.00
C ARG A 178 -16.28 7.84 -13.49
N PRO A 179 -16.38 8.15 -12.17
CA PRO A 179 -15.92 9.43 -11.61
C PRO A 179 -14.47 9.79 -11.94
N LEU A 180 -13.53 8.83 -11.82
CA LEU A 180 -12.12 9.06 -12.15
C LEU A 180 -11.90 9.34 -13.65
N PHE A 181 -12.56 8.58 -14.52
CA PHE A 181 -12.55 8.82 -15.96
C PHE A 181 -13.08 10.21 -16.31
N ARG A 182 -14.17 10.68 -15.68
CA ARG A 182 -14.67 12.06 -15.86
C ARG A 182 -13.67 13.12 -15.37
N CYS A 183 -12.87 12.85 -14.33
CA CYS A 183 -11.76 13.74 -13.97
C CYS A 183 -10.66 13.77 -15.04
N MET A 184 -10.30 12.63 -15.63
CA MET A 184 -9.34 12.57 -16.76
C MET A 184 -9.87 13.30 -18.00
N GLN A 185 -11.16 13.21 -18.30
CA GLN A 185 -11.79 13.98 -19.39
C GLN A 185 -11.69 15.50 -19.16
N ALA A 186 -11.92 15.96 -17.92
CA ALA A 186 -11.93 17.38 -17.58
C ALA A 186 -10.57 18.08 -17.74
N GLU A 187 -9.46 17.35 -17.59
CA GLU A 187 -8.12 17.93 -17.77
C GLU A 187 -7.65 18.00 -19.24
N LEU A 188 -8.39 17.42 -20.19
CA LEU A 188 -7.99 17.37 -21.62
C LEU A 188 -7.65 18.76 -22.19
N LYS A 189 -8.44 19.78 -21.87
CA LYS A 189 -8.23 21.16 -22.32
C LYS A 189 -7.00 21.84 -21.69
N SER A 190 -6.43 21.27 -20.61
CA SER A 190 -5.26 21.83 -19.91
C SER A 190 -3.91 21.36 -20.49
N ILE A 191 -3.93 20.39 -21.41
CA ILE A 191 -2.73 19.86 -22.06
C ILE A 191 -2.24 20.91 -23.08
N LYS A 192 -1.01 21.40 -22.87
CA LYS A 192 -0.38 22.44 -23.70
C LYS A 192 0.25 21.90 -25.00
N ASP A 193 0.75 20.67 -24.96
CA ASP A 193 1.37 19.99 -26.10
C ASP A 193 0.27 19.46 -27.02
N GLU A 194 0.10 20.06 -28.20
CA GLU A 194 -0.97 19.70 -29.13
C GLU A 194 -0.90 18.24 -29.57
N THR A 195 0.31 17.73 -29.79
CA THR A 195 0.51 16.36 -30.28
C THR A 195 0.11 15.33 -29.23
N LEU A 196 0.41 15.60 -27.95
CA LEU A 196 -0.05 14.78 -26.83
C LEU A 196 -1.54 15.01 -26.53
N ARG A 197 -2.07 16.21 -26.74
CA ARG A 197 -3.49 16.51 -26.56
C ARG A 197 -4.37 15.72 -27.52
N ILE A 198 -3.98 15.65 -28.80
CA ILE A 198 -4.65 14.83 -29.82
C ILE A 198 -4.60 13.35 -29.41
N LYS A 199 -3.41 12.78 -29.20
CA LYS A 199 -3.25 11.37 -28.81
C LYS A 199 -4.02 11.02 -27.53
N TRP A 200 -4.06 11.93 -26.55
CA TRP A 200 -4.81 11.74 -25.31
C TRP A 200 -6.32 11.83 -25.50
N ARG A 201 -6.81 12.74 -26.36
CA ARG A 201 -8.23 12.79 -26.77
C ARG A 201 -8.64 11.47 -27.38
N ASP A 202 -7.81 10.88 -28.23
CA ASP A 202 -8.12 9.63 -28.93
C ASP A 202 -8.16 8.44 -27.95
N ILE A 203 -7.27 8.41 -26.95
CA ILE A 203 -7.34 7.47 -25.80
C ILE A 203 -8.65 7.64 -25.02
N ILE A 204 -9.03 8.88 -24.73
CA ILE A 204 -10.27 9.19 -23.99
C ILE A 204 -11.51 8.81 -24.82
N ALA A 205 -11.50 9.00 -26.14
CA ALA A 205 -12.57 8.60 -27.04
C ALA A 205 -12.71 7.08 -27.10
N CYS A 206 -11.60 6.35 -27.24
CA CYS A 206 -11.53 4.89 -27.20
C CYS A 206 -12.11 4.30 -25.90
N LEU A 207 -11.75 4.86 -24.74
CA LEU A 207 -12.36 4.48 -23.46
C LEU A 207 -13.86 4.87 -23.38
N GLY A 208 -14.26 5.94 -24.06
CA GLY A 208 -15.66 6.36 -24.17
C GLY A 208 -16.53 5.46 -25.06
N SER A 209 -15.95 4.86 -26.11
CA SER A 209 -16.62 3.94 -27.04
C SER A 209 -16.71 2.49 -26.56
N GLY A 210 -16.29 2.20 -25.32
CA GLY A 210 -16.31 0.84 -24.77
C GLY A 210 -15.09 -0.03 -25.10
N THR A 211 -14.03 0.54 -25.71
CA THR A 211 -12.79 -0.18 -26.04
C THR A 211 -11.63 0.25 -25.12
N HIS A 212 -10.42 -0.26 -25.34
CA HIS A 212 -9.22 0.14 -24.60
C HIS A 212 -8.08 0.55 -25.54
N PRO A 213 -7.28 1.57 -25.17
CA PRO A 213 -6.09 1.95 -25.93
C PRO A 213 -5.01 0.88 -25.86
N THR A 214 -4.21 0.76 -26.92
CA THR A 214 -3.03 -0.12 -26.91
C THR A 214 -1.98 0.36 -25.90
N THR A 215 -1.15 -0.57 -25.40
CA THR A 215 -0.03 -0.25 -24.50
C THR A 215 0.92 0.80 -25.11
N LYS A 216 1.21 0.72 -26.41
CA LYS A 216 2.00 1.73 -27.15
C LYS A 216 1.36 3.13 -27.09
N ASN A 217 0.04 3.24 -27.25
CA ASN A 217 -0.66 4.53 -27.16
C ASN A 217 -0.58 5.11 -25.74
N ILE A 218 -0.76 4.26 -24.72
CA ILE A 218 -0.60 4.63 -23.29
C ILE A 218 0.82 5.15 -23.02
N ILE A 219 1.85 4.40 -23.39
CA ILE A 219 3.27 4.74 -23.16
C ILE A 219 3.64 6.06 -23.85
N THR A 220 3.14 6.30 -25.07
CA THR A 220 3.35 7.57 -25.81
C THR A 220 2.84 8.79 -25.03
N CYS A 221 1.82 8.61 -24.18
CA CYS A 221 1.24 9.68 -23.36
C CYS A 221 1.81 9.76 -21.93
N SER A 222 2.82 8.95 -21.59
CA SER A 222 3.42 8.86 -20.24
C SER A 222 3.89 10.21 -19.68
N LYS A 223 4.40 11.11 -20.53
CA LYS A 223 4.84 12.47 -20.17
C LYS A 223 3.75 13.31 -19.47
N LEU A 224 2.47 13.06 -19.77
CA LEU A 224 1.34 13.73 -19.11
C LEU A 224 1.20 13.38 -17.62
N PHE A 225 1.84 12.30 -17.18
CA PHE A 225 1.86 11.82 -15.80
C PHE A 225 3.14 12.21 -15.03
N SER A 226 4.19 12.66 -15.73
CA SER A 226 5.39 13.24 -15.12
C SER A 226 5.17 14.67 -14.61
N GLY A 227 4.22 15.40 -15.20
CA GLY A 227 3.94 16.81 -14.90
C GLY A 227 2.45 17.15 -14.95
N SER A 228 2.12 18.39 -15.31
CA SER A 228 0.73 18.78 -15.53
C SER A 228 0.14 18.03 -16.75
N PRO A 229 -1.10 17.50 -16.68
CA PRO A 229 -2.04 17.62 -15.57
C PRO A 229 -2.05 16.43 -14.59
N TYR A 230 -1.51 15.26 -14.95
CA TYR A 230 -1.76 14.01 -14.21
C TYR A 230 -0.71 13.62 -13.18
N SER A 231 0.39 14.37 -12.99
CA SER A 231 1.34 14.07 -11.91
C SER A 231 0.66 14.06 -10.55
N LEU A 232 1.18 13.24 -9.63
CA LEU A 232 0.66 13.17 -8.27
C LEU A 232 0.67 14.50 -7.52
N ASN A 233 1.40 15.53 -7.99
CA ASN A 233 1.39 16.88 -7.42
C ASN A 233 0.32 17.78 -8.05
N ASN A 234 0.03 17.62 -9.35
CA ASN A 234 -0.94 18.43 -10.09
C ASN A 234 -2.41 17.98 -9.90
N LEU A 235 -2.67 16.71 -9.55
CA LEU A 235 -4.05 16.19 -9.42
C LEU A 235 -4.92 17.04 -8.47
N LYS A 236 -6.13 17.39 -8.94
CA LYS A 236 -7.17 18.11 -8.16
C LYS A 236 -7.76 17.23 -7.04
N ARG A 237 -8.40 17.87 -6.05
CA ARG A 237 -8.94 17.19 -4.84
C ARG A 237 -9.90 16.03 -5.16
N LYS A 238 -10.82 16.22 -6.13
CA LYS A 238 -11.76 15.17 -6.58
C LYS A 238 -11.00 14.01 -7.21
N HIS A 239 -10.11 14.30 -8.17
CA HIS A 239 -9.26 13.32 -8.85
C HIS A 239 -8.48 12.44 -7.86
N LEU A 240 -7.84 13.04 -6.85
CA LEU A 240 -7.16 12.31 -5.78
C LEU A 240 -8.08 11.39 -4.96
N LYS A 241 -9.32 11.81 -4.70
CA LYS A 241 -10.30 11.02 -3.96
C LYS A 241 -10.68 9.77 -4.75
N GLU A 242 -11.04 9.94 -6.02
CA GLU A 242 -11.41 8.81 -6.87
C GLU A 242 -10.22 7.87 -7.14
N LEU A 243 -9.00 8.43 -7.32
CA LEU A 243 -7.77 7.65 -7.47
C LEU A 243 -7.42 6.83 -6.21
N LEU A 244 -7.63 7.38 -5.00
CA LEU A 244 -7.51 6.58 -3.77
C LEU A 244 -8.55 5.45 -3.73
N ALA A 245 -9.79 5.75 -4.14
CA ALA A 245 -10.90 4.83 -4.03
C ALA A 245 -10.76 3.60 -4.95
N ILE A 246 -10.35 3.78 -6.21
CA ILE A 246 -10.12 2.65 -7.14
C ILE A 246 -8.99 1.72 -6.67
N HIS A 247 -8.08 2.19 -5.82
CA HIS A 247 -7.01 1.41 -5.18
C HIS A 247 -7.40 0.81 -3.82
N GLY A 248 -8.68 0.88 -3.43
CA GLY A 248 -9.18 0.32 -2.17
C GLY A 248 -8.54 0.99 -0.94
N MET A 249 -8.31 2.30 -1.01
CA MET A 249 -7.65 3.07 0.04
C MET A 249 -8.60 4.04 0.76
N SER A 250 -8.57 4.02 2.09
CA SER A 250 -9.36 4.94 2.95
C SER A 250 -9.18 6.41 2.54
N LEU A 251 -10.31 7.10 2.36
CA LEU A 251 -10.40 8.49 1.91
C LEU A 251 -10.18 9.52 3.03
N TRP A 252 -10.37 9.09 4.28
CA TRP A 252 -10.30 9.94 5.48
C TRP A 252 -8.88 10.11 6.03
N ARG A 253 -8.00 9.12 5.83
CA ARG A 253 -6.61 9.20 6.29
C ARG A 253 -5.83 10.33 5.60
N PRO A 254 -5.02 11.12 6.33
CA PRO A 254 -4.24 12.25 5.79
C PRO A 254 -3.14 11.80 4.81
N PHE A 255 -2.41 12.78 4.26
CA PHE A 255 -1.27 12.58 3.34
C PHE A 255 -1.62 11.79 2.06
N LYS A 256 -2.75 12.14 1.44
CA LYS A 256 -3.32 11.49 0.24
C LYS A 256 -2.31 11.26 -0.89
N ARG A 257 -1.55 12.29 -1.28
CA ARG A 257 -0.50 12.20 -2.32
C ARG A 257 0.63 11.24 -1.93
N LYS A 258 1.17 11.33 -0.71
CA LYS A 258 2.22 10.41 -0.20
C LYS A 258 1.74 8.96 -0.19
N ARG A 259 0.51 8.69 0.25
CA ARG A 259 -0.08 7.34 0.25
C ARG A 259 -0.29 6.78 -1.17
N LEU A 260 -0.61 7.63 -2.14
CA LEU A 260 -0.64 7.26 -3.55
C LEU A 260 0.76 6.96 -4.09
N MET A 261 1.77 7.76 -3.74
CA MET A 261 3.17 7.47 -4.07
C MET A 261 3.63 6.12 -3.50
N GLU A 262 3.38 5.88 -2.20
CA GLU A 262 3.65 4.59 -1.54
C GLU A 262 2.93 3.43 -2.24
N ARG A 263 1.66 3.61 -2.62
CA ARG A 263 0.88 2.62 -3.40
C ARG A 263 1.52 2.34 -4.76
N GLY A 264 1.85 3.37 -5.53
CA GLY A 264 2.43 3.23 -6.86
C GLY A 264 3.80 2.55 -6.80
N MET A 265 4.66 2.96 -5.86
CA MET A 265 5.99 2.38 -5.68
C MET A 265 5.93 0.92 -5.21
N LEU A 266 4.92 0.55 -4.42
CA LEU A 266 4.65 -0.85 -4.10
C LEU A 266 4.26 -1.63 -5.36
N ILE A 267 3.32 -1.15 -6.17
CA ILE A 267 2.91 -1.83 -7.41
C ILE A 267 4.11 -1.99 -8.36
N LEU A 268 4.88 -0.93 -8.59
CA LEU A 268 6.08 -0.95 -9.45
C LEU A 268 7.14 -1.95 -8.95
N ARG A 269 7.35 -2.07 -7.63
CA ARG A 269 8.23 -3.10 -7.06
C ARG A 269 7.70 -4.50 -7.27
N MET A 270 6.38 -4.70 -7.14
CA MET A 270 5.76 -6.01 -7.40
C MET A 270 5.84 -6.39 -8.88
N ASP A 271 5.68 -5.44 -9.80
CA ASP A 271 5.86 -5.63 -11.23
C ASP A 271 7.31 -6.01 -11.57
N ARG A 272 8.30 -5.29 -11.03
CA ARG A 272 9.73 -5.63 -11.18
C ARG A 272 10.09 -6.97 -10.55
N ALA A 273 9.49 -7.32 -9.41
CA ALA A 273 9.70 -8.60 -8.76
C ALA A 273 9.16 -9.78 -9.60
N ILE A 274 7.98 -9.63 -10.21
CA ILE A 274 7.43 -10.62 -11.16
C ILE A 274 8.42 -10.90 -12.30
N ILE A 275 8.95 -9.85 -12.95
CA ILE A 275 9.90 -10.02 -14.06
C ILE A 275 11.18 -10.74 -13.60
N ARG A 276 11.74 -10.35 -12.45
CA ARG A 276 12.96 -10.96 -11.90
C ARG A 276 12.75 -12.42 -11.45
N GLU A 277 11.54 -12.82 -11.10
CA GLU A 277 11.17 -14.17 -10.65
C GLU A 277 10.82 -15.13 -11.80
N GLY A 278 11.19 -14.79 -13.05
CA GLY A 278 10.89 -15.59 -14.25
C GLY A 278 9.66 -15.12 -15.05
N GLY A 279 9.03 -14.01 -14.63
CA GLY A 279 7.87 -13.44 -15.30
C GLY A 279 6.57 -14.16 -14.94
N ILE A 280 5.57 -14.02 -15.82
CA ILE A 280 4.19 -14.49 -15.56
C ILE A 280 4.07 -16.02 -15.66
N LYS A 281 4.97 -16.69 -16.39
CA LYS A 281 4.94 -18.14 -16.58
C LYS A 281 5.17 -18.91 -15.27
N GLU A 282 6.07 -18.42 -14.43
CA GLU A 282 6.41 -18.98 -13.11
C GLU A 282 5.42 -18.59 -12.00
N MET A 283 4.38 -17.78 -12.31
CA MET A 283 3.38 -17.39 -11.32
C MET A 283 2.29 -18.47 -11.16
N SER A 284 2.01 -18.85 -9.91
CA SER A 284 0.84 -19.68 -9.59
C SER A 284 -0.47 -18.98 -9.97
N ASN A 285 -1.51 -19.78 -10.25
CA ASN A 285 -2.84 -19.25 -10.60
C ASN A 285 -3.41 -18.34 -9.51
N GLU A 286 -3.18 -18.65 -8.23
CA GLU A 286 -3.60 -17.79 -7.10
C GLU A 286 -2.83 -16.47 -7.05
N ALA A 287 -1.51 -16.51 -7.25
CA ALA A 287 -0.66 -15.33 -7.33
C ALA A 287 -1.10 -14.39 -8.45
N MET A 288 -1.44 -14.96 -9.61
CA MET A 288 -1.94 -14.22 -10.77
C MET A 288 -3.32 -13.61 -10.51
N ARG A 289 -4.30 -14.39 -9.99
CA ARG A 289 -5.63 -13.87 -9.61
C ARG A 289 -5.51 -12.71 -8.62
N TRP A 290 -4.66 -12.82 -7.60
CA TRP A 290 -4.40 -11.73 -6.66
C TRP A 290 -3.77 -10.51 -7.35
N ALA A 291 -2.77 -10.73 -8.21
CA ALA A 291 -2.08 -9.67 -8.93
C ALA A 291 -3.03 -8.84 -9.82
N LEU A 292 -3.98 -9.50 -10.49
CA LEU A 292 -5.03 -8.88 -11.29
C LEU A 292 -6.00 -8.04 -10.43
N SER A 293 -6.59 -8.63 -9.39
CA SER A 293 -7.50 -7.93 -8.48
C SER A 293 -6.85 -6.70 -7.86
N PHE A 294 -5.60 -6.83 -7.41
CA PHE A 294 -4.79 -5.73 -6.86
C PHE A 294 -4.61 -4.58 -7.85
N ARG A 295 -4.51 -4.87 -9.14
CA ARG A 295 -4.36 -3.91 -10.26
C ARG A 295 -5.69 -3.45 -10.87
N GLY A 296 -6.83 -3.96 -10.40
CA GLY A 296 -8.16 -3.41 -10.70
C GLY A 296 -8.99 -4.13 -11.76
N VAL A 297 -8.58 -5.32 -12.22
CA VAL A 297 -9.44 -6.20 -13.03
C VAL A 297 -9.99 -7.36 -12.18
N ASN A 298 -11.25 -7.73 -12.40
CA ASN A 298 -11.90 -8.84 -11.71
C ASN A 298 -11.48 -10.18 -12.35
N PRO A 299 -10.76 -11.07 -11.63
CA PRO A 299 -10.26 -12.31 -12.17
C PRO A 299 -11.24 -13.49 -12.08
N ALA A 300 -12.43 -13.33 -11.47
CA ALA A 300 -13.30 -14.46 -11.12
C ALA A 300 -13.62 -15.36 -12.32
N ASN A 301 -14.07 -14.75 -13.42
CA ASN A 301 -14.55 -15.44 -14.63
C ASN A 301 -13.58 -15.27 -15.82
N MET A 302 -12.28 -15.12 -15.57
CA MET A 302 -11.25 -15.05 -16.63
C MET A 302 -10.60 -16.42 -16.85
N SER A 303 -10.35 -16.79 -18.11
CA SER A 303 -9.45 -17.92 -18.43
C SER A 303 -8.02 -17.59 -18.01
N ILE A 304 -7.16 -18.61 -17.87
CA ILE A 304 -5.77 -18.43 -17.47
C ILE A 304 -5.02 -17.61 -18.53
N GLU A 305 -5.33 -17.82 -19.80
CA GLU A 305 -4.76 -17.18 -20.98
C GLU A 305 -5.12 -15.69 -20.99
N SER A 306 -6.39 -15.35 -20.74
CA SER A 306 -6.82 -13.95 -20.59
C SER A 306 -6.19 -13.28 -19.37
N MET A 307 -6.00 -13.99 -18.25
CA MET A 307 -5.32 -13.44 -17.08
C MET A 307 -3.85 -13.14 -17.37
N ARG A 308 -3.15 -14.04 -18.06
CA ARG A 308 -1.76 -13.84 -18.50
C ARG A 308 -1.65 -12.65 -19.44
N SER A 309 -2.42 -12.63 -20.53
CA SER A 309 -2.37 -11.56 -21.54
C SER A 309 -2.67 -10.17 -20.94
N TRP A 310 -3.64 -10.07 -20.03
CA TRP A 310 -3.91 -8.79 -19.35
C TRP A 310 -2.75 -8.34 -18.46
N LEU A 311 -2.12 -9.27 -17.73
CA LEU A 311 -0.97 -8.96 -16.89
C LEU A 311 0.29 -8.64 -17.71
N GLU A 312 0.48 -9.25 -18.88
CA GLU A 312 1.53 -8.89 -19.84
C GLU A 312 1.36 -7.44 -20.31
N GLN A 313 0.15 -7.05 -20.73
CA GLN A 313 -0.15 -5.67 -21.12
C GLN A 313 0.12 -4.68 -19.98
N TRP A 314 -0.22 -5.04 -18.74
CA TRP A 314 0.10 -4.24 -17.56
C TRP A 314 1.61 -4.08 -17.36
N LEU A 315 2.38 -5.17 -17.43
CA LEU A 315 3.84 -5.14 -17.23
C LEU A 315 4.55 -4.35 -18.34
N ILE A 316 4.07 -4.39 -19.59
CA ILE A 316 4.57 -3.55 -20.68
C ILE A 316 4.43 -2.05 -20.34
N VAL A 317 3.27 -1.63 -19.82
CA VAL A 317 3.09 -0.24 -19.37
C VAL A 317 3.97 0.06 -18.15
N SER A 318 4.04 -0.84 -17.16
CA SER A 318 4.84 -0.68 -15.95
C SER A 318 6.36 -0.61 -16.21
N ALA A 319 6.86 -1.26 -17.27
CA ALA A 319 8.26 -1.17 -17.68
C ALA A 319 8.68 0.25 -18.10
N SER A 320 7.73 1.06 -18.61
CA SER A 320 7.94 2.48 -18.93
C SER A 320 7.85 3.43 -17.72
N VAL A 321 7.61 2.89 -16.51
CA VAL A 321 7.32 3.67 -15.31
C VAL A 321 8.51 3.77 -14.35
N ASP A 322 8.75 5.01 -13.91
CA ASP A 322 9.74 5.39 -12.90
C ASP A 322 9.07 6.13 -11.72
N GLN A 323 9.87 6.83 -10.91
CA GLN A 323 9.34 7.61 -9.79
C GLN A 323 8.65 8.92 -10.23
N ASN A 324 9.00 9.45 -11.41
CA ASN A 324 8.52 10.73 -11.93
C ASN A 324 7.14 10.59 -12.56
N ASN A 325 6.95 9.56 -13.40
CA ASN A 325 5.70 9.30 -14.11
C ASN A 325 4.78 8.28 -13.41
N LEU A 326 5.10 7.88 -12.16
CA LEU A 326 4.40 6.86 -11.35
C LEU A 326 2.86 6.99 -11.30
N SER A 327 2.36 8.22 -11.47
CA SER A 327 0.92 8.46 -11.59
C SER A 327 0.27 7.66 -12.72
N LEU A 328 0.98 7.40 -13.83
CA LEU A 328 0.52 6.56 -14.94
C LEU A 328 0.07 5.18 -14.44
N LEU A 329 0.92 4.50 -13.67
CA LEU A 329 0.66 3.16 -13.12
C LEU A 329 -0.54 3.15 -12.16
N LEU A 330 -0.81 4.27 -11.49
CA LEU A 330 -1.99 4.44 -10.65
C LEU A 330 -3.28 4.64 -11.46
N HIS A 331 -3.18 5.15 -12.70
CA HIS A 331 -4.31 5.33 -13.63
C HIS A 331 -4.51 4.16 -14.61
N SER A 332 -3.50 3.30 -14.78
CA SER A 332 -3.59 2.05 -15.56
C SER A 332 -4.81 1.16 -15.29
N PRO A 333 -5.39 1.08 -14.06
CA PRO A 333 -6.65 0.34 -13.85
C PRO A 333 -7.82 0.87 -14.70
N ILE A 334 -7.85 2.16 -15.02
CA ILE A 334 -8.82 2.73 -15.98
C ILE A 334 -8.38 2.41 -17.40
N LEU A 335 -7.12 2.71 -17.74
CA LEU A 335 -6.61 2.58 -19.10
C LEU A 335 -6.67 1.14 -19.66
N LEU A 336 -6.54 0.12 -18.79
CA LEU A 336 -6.49 -1.29 -19.17
C LEU A 336 -7.69 -2.12 -18.68
N ALA A 337 -8.55 -1.61 -17.79
CA ALA A 337 -9.65 -2.39 -17.23
C ALA A 337 -10.99 -1.65 -17.06
N TYR A 338 -11.13 -0.40 -17.53
CA TYR A 338 -12.39 0.34 -17.45
C TYR A 338 -13.55 -0.37 -18.17
N ASN A 339 -13.32 -0.81 -19.40
CA ASN A 339 -14.29 -1.52 -20.23
C ASN A 339 -14.14 -3.05 -20.22
N HIS A 340 -13.43 -3.61 -19.23
CA HIS A 340 -13.20 -5.06 -19.20
C HIS A 340 -14.51 -5.79 -18.82
N SER A 341 -14.88 -6.82 -19.58
CA SER A 341 -16.17 -7.52 -19.45
C SER A 341 -16.43 -7.98 -18.01
N THR A 342 -15.45 -8.63 -17.36
CA THR A 342 -15.59 -9.12 -15.97
C THR A 342 -15.73 -8.01 -14.91
N ASN A 343 -15.27 -6.78 -15.20
CA ASN A 343 -15.54 -5.61 -14.37
C ASN A 343 -16.96 -5.08 -14.63
N TRP A 344 -17.41 -5.05 -15.89
CA TRP A 344 -18.76 -4.63 -16.25
C TRP A 344 -19.84 -5.56 -15.69
N THR A 345 -19.68 -6.87 -15.86
CA THR A 345 -20.58 -7.87 -15.24
C THR A 345 -20.72 -7.57 -13.75
N LEU A 346 -19.61 -7.45 -13.01
CA LEU A 346 -19.67 -7.21 -11.57
C LEU A 346 -20.34 -5.89 -11.15
N ILE A 347 -20.36 -4.86 -12.00
CA ILE A 347 -21.07 -3.60 -11.71
C ILE A 347 -22.58 -3.76 -11.91
N TYR A 348 -22.97 -4.41 -13.02
CA TYR A 348 -24.35 -4.40 -13.54
C TYR A 348 -25.14 -5.71 -13.33
N SER A 349 -24.50 -6.78 -12.85
CA SER A 349 -25.14 -7.87 -12.09
C SER A 349 -25.18 -7.51 -10.61
#